data_AF-A0A3D5WR40-F1
#
_entry.id   AF-A0A3D5WR40-F1
#
_cell.length_a   1.000
_cell.length_b   1.000
_cell.length_c   1.000
_cell.angle_alpha   90.00
_cell.angle_beta   90.00
_cell.angle_gamma   90.00
#
_symmetry.space_group_name_H-M   'P 1'
#
loop_
_entity.id
_entity.type
_entity.pdbx_description
1 polymer ?
#
loop_
_entity_poly.entity_id
_entity_poly.type
_entity_poly.pdbx_seq_one_letter_code
_entity_poly.pdbx_strand_id
1 'polypeptide(L)'
;MNQIEEHKKLVEFLHDVYVRKNHDYGDSFSRSFGKYGVTAALVRMEDKWNRLENLAGGAKQRVPDEGLRDTCLDLANYCLMTVMELDRKNGVKKQRIFEDQAKSESAKDHIIVDDLMDRINEVSEDGTVELVIPDKLEREKKSIDEGKVMALYKAKWSQKKIADEMGCSQSRISQIIRAHK
;
A
#
# COMPACT_ATOMS: atom_id res chain seq x y z
N MET A 1 -17.63 37.49 9.19
CA MET A 1 -17.00 36.14 9.17
C MET A 1 -15.55 36.35 8.77
N ASN A 2 -14.57 35.59 9.29
CA ASN A 2 -13.18 35.76 8.86
C ASN A 2 -12.91 34.90 7.61
N GLN A 3 -11.87 35.25 6.83
CA GLN A 3 -11.55 34.56 5.58
C GLN A 3 -11.26 33.06 5.77
N ILE A 4 -10.72 32.68 6.93
CA ILE A 4 -10.41 31.29 7.28
C ILE A 4 -11.71 30.47 7.43
N GLU A 5 -12.71 31.02 8.11
CA GLU A 5 -14.01 30.39 8.33
C GLU A 5 -14.80 30.29 7.02
N GLU A 6 -14.73 31.31 6.15
CA GLU A 6 -15.35 31.25 4.83
C GLU A 6 -14.71 30.18 3.95
N HIS A 7 -13.38 30.10 3.93
CA HIS A 7 -12.67 29.04 3.22
C HIS A 7 -13.04 27.65 3.74
N LYS A 8 -13.09 27.46 5.07
CA LYS A 8 -13.47 26.20 5.69
C LYS A 8 -14.87 25.74 5.22
N LYS A 9 -15.85 26.65 5.23
CA LYS A 9 -17.20 26.36 4.75
C LYS A 9 -17.25 25.96 3.27
N LEU A 10 -16.39 26.57 2.43
CA LEU A 10 -16.30 26.19 1.02
C LEU A 10 -15.72 24.77 0.85
N VAL A 11 -14.73 24.39 1.66
CA VAL A 11 -14.16 23.04 1.65
C VAL A 11 -15.18 22.01 2.16
N GLU A 12 -15.91 22.31 3.23
CA GLU A 12 -17.00 21.46 3.74
C GLU A 12 -18.09 21.28 2.67
N PHE A 13 -18.51 22.36 2.02
CA PHE A 13 -19.43 22.29 0.89
C PHE A 13 -18.89 21.44 -0.27
N LEU A 14 -17.59 21.56 -0.60
CA LEU A 14 -16.95 20.74 -1.63
C LEU A 14 -17.04 19.25 -1.30
N HIS A 15 -16.80 18.90 -0.03
CA HIS A 15 -16.92 17.53 0.46
C HIS A 15 -18.35 17.00 0.30
N ASP A 16 -19.36 17.78 0.68
CA ASP A 16 -20.77 17.40 0.52
C ASP A 16 -21.14 17.19 -0.96
N VAL A 17 -20.62 18.04 -1.85
CA VAL A 17 -20.79 17.86 -3.31
C VAL A 17 -20.13 16.56 -3.78
N TYR A 18 -18.91 16.28 -3.32
CA TYR A 18 -18.21 15.03 -3.64
C TYR A 18 -19.01 13.80 -3.18
N VAL A 19 -19.50 13.80 -1.93
CA VAL A 19 -20.30 12.69 -1.38
C VAL A 19 -21.56 12.45 -2.19
N ARG A 20 -22.34 13.52 -2.49
CA ARG A 20 -23.55 13.41 -3.30
C ARG A 20 -23.26 12.90 -4.72
N LYS A 21 -22.29 13.49 -5.41
CA LYS A 21 -21.94 13.06 -6.79
C LYS A 21 -21.39 11.62 -6.81
N ASN A 22 -20.61 11.22 -5.81
CA ASN A 22 -20.07 9.86 -5.73
C ASN A 22 -21.16 8.83 -5.40
N HIS A 23 -22.21 9.21 -4.67
CA HIS A 23 -23.41 8.39 -4.52
C HIS A 23 -24.14 8.20 -5.85
N ASP A 24 -24.34 9.27 -6.61
CA ASP A 24 -25.14 9.24 -7.84
C ASP A 24 -24.42 8.59 -9.04
N TYR A 25 -23.10 8.78 -9.15
CA TYR A 25 -22.29 8.35 -10.30
C TYR A 25 -21.29 7.23 -9.98
N GLY A 26 -21.17 6.84 -8.71
CA GLY A 26 -20.17 5.88 -8.23
C GLY A 26 -18.73 6.37 -8.48
N ASP A 27 -17.81 5.40 -8.60
CA ASP A 27 -16.37 5.62 -8.79
C ASP A 27 -15.96 6.00 -10.24
N SER A 28 -16.85 6.65 -10.99
CA SER A 28 -16.66 6.90 -12.44
C SER A 28 -15.37 7.66 -12.78
N PHE A 29 -14.95 8.60 -11.92
CA PHE A 29 -13.70 9.31 -12.10
C PHE A 29 -12.50 8.37 -11.86
N SER A 30 -12.50 7.64 -10.76
CA SER A 30 -11.46 6.67 -10.40
C SER A 30 -11.25 5.63 -11.48
N ARG A 31 -12.33 5.09 -12.08
CA ARG A 31 -12.25 4.18 -13.23
C ARG A 31 -11.55 4.82 -14.43
N SER A 32 -11.92 6.07 -14.74
CA SER A 32 -11.34 6.82 -15.87
C SER A 32 -9.85 7.11 -15.62
N PHE A 33 -9.49 7.51 -14.41
CA PHE A 33 -8.10 7.77 -14.01
C PHE A 33 -7.25 6.49 -13.92
N GLY A 34 -7.86 5.36 -13.55
CA GLY A 34 -7.23 4.04 -13.61
C GLY A 34 -6.84 3.67 -15.04
N LYS A 35 -7.77 3.88 -15.99
CA LYS A 35 -7.58 3.52 -17.40
C LYS A 35 -6.65 4.48 -18.16
N TYR A 36 -6.82 5.79 -17.98
CA TYR A 36 -6.14 6.81 -18.80
C TYR A 36 -5.13 7.66 -18.02
N GLY A 37 -4.99 7.43 -16.71
CA GLY A 37 -4.06 8.19 -15.89
C GLY A 37 -4.42 9.66 -15.72
N VAL A 38 -3.40 10.50 -15.57
CA VAL A 38 -3.52 11.95 -15.37
C VAL A 38 -4.25 12.63 -16.54
N THR A 39 -4.16 12.08 -17.75
CA THR A 39 -4.88 12.61 -18.92
C THR A 39 -6.40 12.67 -18.70
N ALA A 40 -6.99 11.70 -18.00
CA ALA A 40 -8.42 11.77 -17.68
C ALA A 40 -8.76 12.95 -16.76
N ALA A 41 -7.87 13.32 -15.85
CA ALA A 41 -8.05 14.51 -15.01
C ALA A 41 -7.91 15.79 -15.84
N LEU A 42 -6.86 15.89 -16.67
CA LEU A 42 -6.59 17.07 -17.50
C LEU A 42 -7.76 17.40 -18.42
N VAL A 43 -8.30 16.42 -19.15
CA VAL A 43 -9.43 16.64 -20.06
C VAL A 43 -10.65 17.16 -19.29
N ARG A 44 -10.95 16.62 -18.11
CA ARG A 44 -12.11 17.06 -17.31
C ARG A 44 -11.92 18.46 -16.73
N MET A 45 -10.69 18.81 -16.36
CA MET A 45 -10.35 20.16 -15.91
C MET A 45 -10.43 21.15 -17.09
N GLU A 46 -9.95 20.77 -18.27
CA GLU A 46 -10.02 21.56 -19.49
C GLU A 46 -11.48 21.86 -19.87
N ASP A 47 -12.38 20.88 -19.82
CA ASP A 47 -13.81 21.09 -20.05
C ASP A 47 -14.39 22.18 -19.13
N LYS A 48 -13.95 22.22 -17.85
CA LYS A 48 -14.40 23.21 -16.86
C LYS A 48 -13.70 24.54 -17.03
N TRP A 49 -12.43 24.54 -17.41
CA TRP A 49 -11.68 25.75 -17.70
C TRP A 49 -12.24 26.48 -18.91
N ASN A 50 -12.53 25.76 -20.00
CA ASN A 50 -13.17 26.32 -21.19
C ASN A 50 -14.54 26.92 -20.86
N ARG A 51 -15.31 26.28 -19.97
CA ARG A 51 -16.56 26.86 -19.45
C ARG A 51 -16.30 28.16 -18.68
N LEU A 52 -15.31 28.16 -17.79
CA LEU A 52 -14.94 29.32 -16.99
C LEU A 52 -14.53 30.51 -17.88
N GLU A 53 -13.71 30.26 -18.89
CA GLU A 53 -13.28 31.28 -19.86
C GLU A 53 -14.47 31.88 -20.61
N ASN A 54 -15.39 31.04 -21.11
CA ASN A 54 -16.60 31.50 -21.78
C ASN A 54 -17.48 32.37 -20.86
N LEU A 55 -17.71 31.94 -19.62
CA LEU A 55 -18.52 32.68 -18.65
C LEU A 55 -17.85 34.00 -18.25
N ALA A 56 -16.54 33.99 -18.03
CA ALA A 56 -15.76 35.20 -17.73
C ALA A 56 -15.74 36.19 -18.90
N GLY A 57 -15.76 35.69 -20.14
CA GLY A 57 -15.85 36.47 -21.38
C GLY A 57 -17.23 37.09 -21.65
N GLY A 58 -18.19 36.97 -20.72
CA GLY A 58 -19.51 37.58 -20.84
C GLY A 58 -20.53 36.75 -21.63
N ALA A 59 -20.24 35.46 -21.89
CA ALA A 59 -21.25 34.57 -22.45
C ALA A 59 -22.44 34.45 -21.50
N LYS A 60 -23.67 34.50 -22.04
CA LYS A 60 -24.87 34.29 -21.24
C LYS A 60 -24.84 32.88 -20.67
N GLN A 61 -24.87 32.79 -19.34
CA GLN A 61 -25.08 31.53 -18.62
C GLN A 61 -26.42 30.93 -19.07
N ARG A 62 -26.38 29.72 -19.63
CA ARG A 62 -27.57 29.03 -20.15
C ARG A 62 -28.16 28.01 -19.16
N VAL A 63 -27.36 27.58 -18.19
CA VAL A 63 -27.75 26.58 -17.18
C VAL A 63 -27.67 27.22 -15.79
N PRO A 64 -28.74 27.21 -14.98
CA PRO A 64 -28.79 27.89 -13.69
C PRO A 64 -27.69 27.46 -12.69
N ASP A 65 -27.34 26.17 -12.70
CA ASP A 65 -26.42 25.56 -11.73
C ASP A 65 -24.99 25.36 -12.28
N GLU A 66 -24.63 26.07 -13.36
CA GLU A 66 -23.30 26.03 -13.97
C GLU A 66 -22.69 27.44 -14.09
N GLY A 67 -22.90 28.27 -13.06
CA GLY A 67 -22.36 29.62 -13.03
C GLY A 67 -20.84 29.65 -12.82
N LEU A 68 -20.28 30.86 -12.78
CA LEU A 68 -18.84 31.08 -12.57
C LEU A 68 -18.38 30.45 -11.25
N ARG A 69 -19.16 30.66 -10.18
CA ARG A 69 -18.90 30.09 -8.86
C ARG A 69 -18.92 28.56 -8.89
N ASP A 70 -19.94 27.96 -9.49
CA ASP A 70 -20.09 26.50 -9.53
C ASP A 70 -18.97 25.85 -10.35
N THR A 71 -18.57 26.50 -11.45
CA THR A 71 -17.45 26.06 -12.29
C THR A 71 -16.13 26.08 -11.52
N CYS A 72 -15.86 27.12 -10.72
CA CYS A 72 -14.68 27.16 -9.86
C CYS A 72 -14.68 26.04 -8.81
N LEU A 73 -15.85 25.74 -8.21
CA LEU A 73 -15.98 24.67 -7.21
C LEU A 73 -15.83 23.28 -7.84
N ASP A 74 -16.36 23.07 -9.04
CA ASP A 74 -16.15 21.85 -9.81
C ASP A 74 -14.66 21.64 -10.11
N LEU A 75 -13.96 22.69 -10.54
CA LEU A 75 -12.53 22.62 -10.83
C LEU A 75 -11.74 22.25 -9.56
N ALA A 76 -12.04 22.90 -8.43
CA ALA A 76 -11.43 22.57 -7.14
C ALA A 76 -11.67 21.10 -6.75
N ASN A 77 -12.88 20.58 -6.96
CA ASN A 77 -13.19 19.17 -6.68
C ASN A 77 -12.41 18.22 -7.61
N TYR A 78 -12.30 18.51 -8.91
CA TYR A 78 -11.49 17.70 -9.82
C TYR A 78 -10.00 17.71 -9.43
N CYS A 79 -9.48 18.83 -8.95
CA CYS A 79 -8.12 18.92 -8.40
C CYS A 79 -7.96 17.98 -7.19
N LEU A 80 -8.86 18.05 -6.21
CA LEU A 80 -8.81 17.19 -5.02
C LEU A 80 -8.93 15.70 -5.38
N MET A 81 -9.87 15.33 -6.24
CA MET A 81 -10.04 13.95 -6.69
C MET A 81 -8.79 13.44 -7.42
N THR A 82 -8.12 14.30 -8.18
CA THR A 82 -6.86 13.96 -8.84
C THR A 82 -5.74 13.71 -7.84
N VAL A 83 -5.62 14.56 -6.82
CA VAL A 83 -4.65 14.37 -5.72
C VAL A 83 -4.89 13.02 -5.02
N MET A 84 -6.15 12.69 -4.70
CA MET A 84 -6.50 11.40 -4.09
C MET A 84 -6.01 10.20 -4.93
N GLU A 85 -6.15 10.27 -6.26
CA GLU A 85 -5.68 9.19 -7.13
C GLU A 85 -4.16 9.13 -7.26
N LEU A 86 -3.49 10.28 -7.28
CA LEU A 86 -2.03 10.36 -7.29
C LEU A 86 -1.46 9.76 -6.00
N ASP A 87 -2.04 10.10 -4.85
CA ASP A 87 -1.62 9.57 -3.55
C ASP A 87 -1.87 8.07 -3.45
N ARG A 88 -3.02 7.58 -3.94
CA ARG A 88 -3.26 6.14 -4.07
C ARG A 88 -2.22 5.46 -4.94
N LYS A 89 -1.92 5.99 -6.13
CA LYS A 89 -0.88 5.42 -7.02
C LYS A 89 0.49 5.45 -6.38
N ASN A 90 0.84 6.50 -5.66
CA ASN A 90 2.14 6.62 -4.98
C ASN A 90 2.25 5.66 -3.79
N GLY A 91 1.18 5.46 -3.02
CA GLY A 91 1.10 4.44 -1.98
C GLY A 91 1.29 3.03 -2.54
N VAL A 92 0.58 2.71 -3.63
CA VAL A 92 0.73 1.41 -4.34
C VAL A 92 2.14 1.24 -4.91
N LYS A 93 2.75 2.29 -5.48
CA LYS A 93 4.14 2.24 -5.95
C LYS A 93 5.12 1.94 -4.82
N LYS A 94 4.99 2.64 -3.67
CA LYS A 94 5.84 2.38 -2.49
C LYS A 94 5.69 0.95 -2.00
N GLN A 95 4.46 0.44 -1.95
CA GLN A 95 4.19 -0.94 -1.54
C GLN A 95 4.79 -1.96 -2.52
N ARG A 96 4.63 -1.75 -3.83
CA ARG A 96 5.23 -2.64 -4.85
C ARG A 96 6.75 -2.64 -4.81
N ILE A 97 7.37 -1.46 -4.67
CA ILE A 97 8.83 -1.34 -4.53
C ILE A 97 9.30 -2.13 -3.31
N PHE A 98 8.58 -2.02 -2.17
CA PHE A 98 8.88 -2.77 -0.97
C PHE A 98 8.73 -4.29 -1.17
N GLU A 99 7.65 -4.74 -1.81
CA GLU A 99 7.40 -6.15 -2.11
C GLU A 99 8.45 -6.73 -3.08
N ASP A 100 8.88 -5.96 -4.08
CA ASP A 100 9.89 -6.38 -5.07
C ASP A 100 11.29 -6.42 -4.44
N GLN A 101 11.62 -5.47 -3.56
CA GLN A 101 12.86 -5.51 -2.76
C GLN A 101 12.91 -6.76 -1.89
N ALA A 102 11.84 -7.04 -1.14
CA ALA A 102 11.75 -8.23 -0.28
C ALA A 102 11.86 -9.55 -1.08
N LYS A 103 11.26 -9.63 -2.27
CA LYS A 103 11.41 -10.79 -3.16
C LYS A 103 12.82 -10.93 -3.71
N SER A 104 13.49 -9.83 -4.06
CA SER A 104 14.85 -9.85 -4.59
C SER A 104 15.88 -10.28 -3.52
N GLU A 105 15.69 -9.88 -2.27
CA GLU A 105 16.52 -10.30 -1.14
C GLU A 105 16.29 -11.78 -0.82
N SER A 106 15.03 -12.23 -0.77
CA SER A 106 14.71 -13.66 -0.59
C SER A 106 15.25 -14.55 -1.72
N ALA A 107 15.30 -14.05 -2.95
CA ALA A 107 15.88 -14.76 -4.10
C ALA A 107 17.41 -14.82 -4.02
N LYS A 108 18.07 -13.74 -3.58
CA LYS A 108 19.53 -13.73 -3.32
C LYS A 108 19.91 -14.69 -2.20
N ASP A 109 19.12 -14.73 -1.12
CA ASP A 109 19.33 -15.68 -0.03
C ASP A 109 19.20 -17.14 -0.51
N HIS A 110 18.27 -17.45 -1.43
CA HIS A 110 18.17 -18.79 -2.05
C HIS A 110 19.36 -19.10 -2.96
N ILE A 111 19.80 -18.15 -3.79
CA ILE A 111 20.96 -18.34 -4.68
C ILE A 111 22.24 -18.63 -3.87
N ILE A 112 22.42 -17.95 -2.72
CA ILE A 112 23.56 -18.20 -1.83
C ILE A 112 23.48 -19.62 -1.22
N VAL A 113 22.28 -20.10 -0.88
CA VAL A 113 22.09 -21.45 -0.33
C VAL A 113 22.34 -22.52 -1.40
N ASP A 114 21.92 -22.29 -2.63
CA ASP A 114 22.18 -23.21 -3.76
C ASP A 114 23.69 -23.24 -4.09
N ASP A 115 24.38 -22.09 -4.21
CA ASP A 115 25.84 -22.03 -4.45
C ASP A 115 26.65 -22.67 -3.31
N LEU A 116 26.17 -22.58 -2.07
CA LEU A 116 26.78 -23.25 -0.92
C LEU A 116 26.57 -24.77 -0.96
N MET A 117 25.37 -25.24 -1.34
CA MET A 117 25.09 -26.67 -1.42
C MET A 117 25.83 -27.36 -2.58
N ASP A 118 26.01 -26.67 -3.70
CA ASP A 118 26.82 -27.16 -4.82
C ASP A 118 28.29 -27.33 -4.41
N ARG A 119 28.84 -26.35 -3.68
CA ARG A 119 30.21 -26.44 -3.13
C ARG A 119 30.38 -27.53 -2.08
N ILE A 120 29.36 -27.78 -1.25
CA ILE A 120 29.40 -28.87 -0.26
C ILE A 120 29.38 -30.23 -0.98
N ASN A 121 28.57 -30.38 -2.03
CA ASN A 121 28.51 -31.62 -2.82
C ASN A 121 29.82 -31.91 -3.56
N GLU A 122 30.54 -30.89 -4.02
CA GLU A 122 31.88 -31.06 -4.63
C GLU A 122 32.96 -31.49 -3.63
N VAL A 123 32.81 -31.18 -2.33
CA VAL A 123 33.80 -31.51 -1.28
C VAL A 123 33.56 -32.90 -0.67
N SER A 124 32.42 -33.55 -0.95
CA SER A 124 32.07 -34.86 -0.36
C SER A 124 32.79 -36.09 -0.92
N GLU A 125 33.72 -35.97 -1.88
CA GLU A 125 34.51 -37.15 -2.29
C GLU A 125 35.71 -37.44 -1.38
N ASP A 126 36.31 -36.46 -0.70
CA ASP A 126 37.57 -36.68 0.02
C ASP A 126 37.62 -36.02 1.42
N GLY A 127 37.26 -36.78 2.46
CA GLY A 127 37.79 -36.59 3.81
C GLY A 127 37.22 -35.44 4.66
N THR A 128 37.22 -35.66 5.97
CA THR A 128 36.63 -34.80 7.02
C THR A 128 37.12 -33.35 6.98
N VAL A 129 36.19 -32.39 6.88
CA VAL A 129 36.48 -30.94 6.96
C VAL A 129 36.32 -30.44 8.39
N GLU A 130 37.37 -29.85 8.96
CA GLU A 130 37.27 -29.00 10.15
C GLU A 130 36.53 -27.71 9.78
N LEU A 131 35.32 -27.55 10.33
CA LEU A 131 34.48 -26.36 10.16
C LEU A 131 35.06 -25.19 10.96
N VAL A 132 35.80 -24.30 10.29
CA VAL A 132 36.04 -22.94 10.81
C VAL A 132 34.87 -22.07 10.38
N ILE A 133 33.88 -21.92 11.28
CA ILE A 133 32.72 -21.04 11.08
C ILE A 133 33.21 -19.58 11.11
N PRO A 134 33.08 -18.79 10.03
CA PRO A 134 33.35 -17.37 10.08
C PRO A 134 32.30 -16.67 10.95
N ASP A 135 32.78 -15.83 11.87
CA ASP A 135 32.09 -15.17 13.00
C ASP A 135 30.99 -14.15 12.62
N LYS A 136 30.34 -14.31 11.46
CA LYS A 136 29.28 -13.41 10.96
C LYS A 136 28.09 -14.17 10.39
N LEU A 137 27.48 -15.03 11.19
CA LEU A 137 26.07 -15.39 11.00
C LEU A 137 25.36 -15.82 12.29
N GLU A 138 25.68 -15.18 13.41
CA GLU A 138 24.73 -15.17 14.54
C GLU A 138 23.65 -14.11 14.25
N ARG A 139 22.70 -14.43 13.37
CA ARG A 139 21.37 -13.84 13.54
C ARG A 139 20.92 -14.35 14.90
N GLU A 140 21.00 -13.51 15.93
CA GLU A 140 20.48 -13.78 17.27
C GLU A 140 19.10 -14.44 17.12
N LYS A 141 19.06 -15.78 17.26
CA LYS A 141 17.80 -16.50 17.40
C LYS A 141 17.27 -16.00 18.72
N LYS A 142 16.39 -14.98 18.71
CA LYS A 142 15.63 -14.59 19.90
C LYS A 142 15.11 -15.87 20.52
N SER A 143 15.65 -16.21 21.69
CA SER A 143 15.33 -17.43 22.41
C SER A 143 13.82 -17.48 22.60
N ILE A 144 13.16 -18.37 21.86
CA ILE A 144 11.72 -18.58 21.99
C ILE A 144 11.54 -19.52 23.18
N ASP A 145 10.76 -19.10 24.16
CA ASP A 145 10.40 -19.97 25.29
C ASP A 145 9.50 -21.10 24.80
N GLU A 146 10.10 -22.25 24.50
CA GLU A 146 9.42 -23.46 24.05
C GLU A 146 8.44 -23.99 25.09
N GLY A 147 8.71 -23.76 26.38
CA GLY A 147 7.81 -24.09 27.48
C GLY A 147 6.50 -23.29 27.40
N LYS A 148 6.59 -21.99 27.13
CA LYS A 148 5.42 -21.12 26.90
C LYS A 148 4.63 -21.57 25.66
N VAL A 149 5.29 -21.94 24.57
CA VAL A 149 4.64 -22.47 23.35
C VAL A 149 3.85 -23.74 23.67
N MET A 150 4.45 -24.69 24.39
CA MET A 150 3.78 -25.95 24.74
C MET A 150 2.64 -25.77 25.75
N ALA A 151 2.75 -24.82 26.67
CA ALA A 151 1.67 -24.46 27.59
C ALA A 151 0.46 -23.89 26.82
N LEU A 152 0.68 -22.97 25.88
CA LEU A 152 -0.38 -22.41 25.03
C LEU A 152 -1.01 -23.47 24.12
N TYR A 153 -0.19 -24.39 23.59
CA TYR A 153 -0.69 -25.51 22.80
C TYR A 153 -1.56 -26.47 23.61
N LYS A 154 -1.13 -26.83 24.84
CA LYS A 154 -1.95 -27.63 25.78
C LYS A 154 -3.24 -26.92 26.19
N ALA A 155 -3.23 -25.59 26.26
CA ALA A 155 -4.41 -24.75 26.46
C ALA A 155 -5.34 -24.65 25.23
N LYS A 156 -5.09 -25.45 24.18
CA LYS A 156 -5.87 -25.51 22.93
C LYS A 156 -5.88 -24.22 22.10
N TRP A 157 -4.85 -23.38 22.22
CA TRP A 157 -4.70 -22.24 21.31
C TRP A 157 -4.34 -22.70 19.90
N SER A 158 -4.82 -21.97 18.89
CA SER A 158 -4.43 -22.23 17.50
C SER A 158 -2.97 -21.84 17.27
N GLN A 159 -2.25 -22.60 16.44
CA GLN A 159 -0.83 -22.32 16.15
C GLN A 159 -0.61 -20.90 15.59
N LYS A 160 -1.58 -20.38 14.83
CA LYS A 160 -1.56 -18.99 14.34
C LYS A 160 -1.57 -17.99 15.49
N LYS A 161 -2.47 -18.17 16.46
CA LYS A 161 -2.56 -17.30 17.64
C LYS A 161 -1.30 -17.37 18.51
N ILE A 162 -0.69 -18.55 18.63
CA ILE A 162 0.58 -18.73 19.36
C ILE A 162 1.72 -18.03 18.60
N ALA A 163 1.74 -18.10 17.28
CA ALA A 163 2.75 -17.43 16.45
C ALA A 163 2.66 -15.90 16.59
N ASP A 164 1.45 -15.35 16.57
CA ASP A 164 1.20 -13.92 16.79
C ASP A 164 1.65 -13.46 18.20
N GLU A 165 1.33 -14.25 19.23
CA GLU A 165 1.73 -13.99 20.63
C GLU A 165 3.26 -14.09 20.85
N MET A 166 3.92 -15.02 20.15
CA MET A 166 5.36 -15.24 20.25
C MET A 166 6.17 -14.40 19.25
N GLY A 167 5.52 -13.59 18.42
CA GLY A 167 6.15 -12.75 17.41
C GLY A 167 6.96 -13.54 16.38
N CYS A 168 6.51 -14.74 16.02
CA CYS A 168 7.22 -15.64 15.11
C CYS A 168 6.30 -16.25 14.04
N SER A 169 6.85 -17.06 13.14
CA SER A 169 6.05 -17.71 12.08
C SER A 169 5.31 -18.95 12.57
N GLN A 170 4.13 -19.22 12.01
CA GLN A 170 3.36 -20.43 12.34
C GLN A 170 4.15 -21.72 12.05
N SER A 171 4.98 -21.72 11.00
CA SER A 171 5.88 -22.84 10.67
C SER A 171 6.88 -23.12 11.79
N ARG A 172 7.39 -22.08 12.47
CA ARG A 172 8.29 -22.23 13.61
C ARG A 172 7.59 -22.85 14.82
N ILE A 173 6.36 -22.44 15.12
CA ILE A 173 5.52 -23.06 16.17
C ILE A 173 5.24 -24.53 15.85
N SER A 174 4.93 -24.85 14.59
CA SER A 174 4.71 -26.23 14.13
C SER A 174 5.95 -27.12 14.27
N GLN A 175 7.16 -26.57 14.06
CA GLN A 175 8.42 -27.27 14.32
C GLN A 175 8.63 -27.54 15.82
N ILE A 176 8.40 -26.54 16.68
CA ILE A 176 8.56 -26.66 18.14
C ILE A 176 7.61 -27.73 18.71
N ILE A 177 6.33 -27.70 18.30
CA ILE A 177 5.33 -28.70 18.73
C ILE A 177 5.70 -30.11 18.27
N ARG A 178 6.28 -30.26 17.07
CA ARG A 178 6.74 -31.57 16.57
C ARG A 178 7.95 -32.09 17.32
N ALA A 179 8.86 -31.22 17.75
CA ALA A 179 10.03 -31.61 18.53
C ALA A 179 9.69 -32.05 19.97
N HIS A 180 8.52 -31.65 20.48
CA HIS A 180 8.04 -31.95 21.85
C HIS A 180 6.88 -32.97 21.90
N LYS A 181 6.53 -33.55 20.75
CA LYS A 181 5.58 -34.66 20.65
C LYS A 181 6.30 -35.99 20.78
#